data_AF-A0A961RGH3-F1
#
_entry.id   AF-A0A961RGH3-F1
#
_cell.length_a   1.000
_cell.length_b   1.000
_cell.length_c   1.000
_cell.angle_alpha   90.00
_cell.angle_beta   90.00
_cell.angle_gamma   90.00
#
_symmetry.space_group_name_H-M   'P 1'
#
loop_
_entity.id
_entity.type
_entity.pdbx_description
1 polymer ?
#
loop_
_entity_poly.entity_id
_entity_poly.type
_entity_poly.pdbx_seq_one_letter_code
_entity_poly.pdbx_strand_id
1 'polypeptide(L)'
;KLYSASVDGTIRLWNLAERSEERILVQNGFGINVIALGEHDGNGEAHWLAYGTVDGITRIIDINSADVLHDFTLDRRPILSMAFDPSAGRLATGDGHGYITVFNTQSWTIERDFRAALKGPIWALAFSGDGASILAGGIENIVYAWPIENLAEYEPMATSTPSFLRAPEDMSNGERQFARKCSICHSLTGGSARKAGPSLHQLFGRKAGTLPGYNYSDTLVNSKVVWNETTVDLLFAEGPDEYIPGSKMPMQRITGPEDRQDLVEFLKEATK
;
A
#
# COMPACT_ATOMS: atom_id res chain seq x y z
N LYS A 1 6.57 24.99 0.39
CA LYS A 1 6.89 23.96 1.41
C LYS A 1 7.12 22.62 0.71
N LEU A 2 7.70 21.62 1.37
CA LEU A 2 7.81 20.25 0.84
C LEU A 2 7.12 19.28 1.80
N TYR A 3 6.43 18.29 1.25
CA TYR A 3 5.81 17.19 2.01
C TYR A 3 6.51 15.90 1.61
N SER A 4 6.84 15.07 2.59
CA SER A 4 7.37 13.72 2.34
C SER A 4 6.53 12.70 3.09
N ALA A 5 6.16 11.63 2.42
CA ALA A 5 5.67 10.41 3.04
C ALA A 5 6.81 9.41 3.21
N SER A 6 6.71 8.58 4.24
CA SER A 6 7.73 7.61 4.59
C SER A 6 7.12 6.26 4.97
N VAL A 7 7.94 5.23 4.78
CA VAL A 7 7.67 3.85 5.21
C VAL A 7 7.57 3.72 6.73
N ASP A 8 8.04 4.71 7.50
CA ASP A 8 7.87 4.79 8.96
C ASP A 8 6.45 5.15 9.41
N GLY A 9 5.54 5.39 8.46
CA GLY A 9 4.16 5.79 8.74
C GLY A 9 4.00 7.27 9.04
N THR A 10 4.99 8.10 8.67
CA THR A 10 4.94 9.54 8.86
C THR A 10 4.76 10.32 7.57
N ILE A 11 4.03 11.44 7.68
CA ILE A 11 4.07 12.53 6.70
C ILE A 11 4.70 13.73 7.38
N ARG A 12 5.74 14.29 6.77
CA ARG A 12 6.54 15.39 7.32
C ARG A 12 6.44 16.62 6.43
N LEU A 13 6.39 17.78 7.06
CA LEU A 13 6.44 19.09 6.44
C LEU A 13 7.83 19.69 6.61
N TRP A 14 8.40 20.18 5.52
CA TRP A 14 9.74 20.75 5.49
C TRP A 14 9.73 22.20 5.03
N ASN A 15 10.53 23.01 5.72
CA ASN A 15 10.85 24.37 5.30
C ASN A 15 12.07 24.33 4.36
N LEU A 16 11.85 24.69 3.09
CA LEU A 16 12.90 24.66 2.07
C LEU A 16 13.95 25.77 2.23
N ALA A 17 13.57 26.92 2.78
CA ALA A 17 14.48 28.03 3.02
C ALA A 17 15.44 27.71 4.17
N GLU A 18 14.91 27.14 5.26
CA GLU A 18 15.67 26.79 6.46
C GLU A 18 16.31 25.40 6.39
N ARG A 19 15.89 24.57 5.42
CA ARG A 19 16.32 23.17 5.24
C ARG A 19 16.10 22.34 6.51
N SER A 20 14.97 22.57 7.18
CA SER A 20 14.59 21.96 8.45
C SER A 20 13.24 21.24 8.34
N GLU A 21 13.06 20.24 9.19
CA GLU A 21 11.73 19.68 9.46
C GLU A 21 10.93 20.70 10.27
N GLU A 22 9.76 21.07 9.77
CA GLU A 22 8.85 22.02 10.43
C GLU A 22 7.91 21.28 11.39
N ARG A 23 7.31 20.16 10.93
CA ARG A 23 6.31 19.39 11.70
C ARG A 23 6.06 18.00 11.12
N ILE A 24 5.72 17.03 11.98
CA ILE A 24 5.09 15.75 11.59
C ILE A 24 3.57 15.96 11.54
N LEU A 25 2.97 15.74 10.36
CA LEU A 25 1.53 15.90 10.10
C LEU A 25 0.75 14.63 10.41
N VAL A 26 1.28 13.48 10.00
CA VAL A 26 0.62 12.18 10.20
C VAL A 26 1.60 11.25 10.88
N GLN A 27 1.09 10.45 11.81
CA GLN A 27 1.77 9.30 12.38
C GLN A 27 0.73 8.18 12.56
N ASN A 28 0.62 7.31 11.56
CA ASN A 28 -0.45 6.30 11.51
C ASN A 28 0.03 4.87 11.86
N GLY A 29 1.34 4.68 12.03
CA GLY A 29 1.96 3.39 12.34
C GLY A 29 2.17 2.44 11.16
N PHE A 30 1.74 2.82 9.94
CA PHE A 30 1.89 1.99 8.73
C PHE A 30 2.45 2.81 7.57
N GLY A 31 3.44 2.23 6.88
CA GLY A 31 4.14 2.90 5.78
C GLY A 31 3.19 3.55 4.76
N ILE A 32 3.51 4.78 4.38
CA ILE A 32 2.71 5.60 3.49
C ILE A 32 3.35 5.53 2.11
N ASN A 33 2.64 4.93 1.16
CA ASN A 33 3.15 4.68 -0.19
C ASN A 33 3.02 5.91 -1.08
N VAL A 34 1.95 6.68 -0.90
CA VAL A 34 1.61 7.77 -1.82
C VAL A 34 0.90 8.90 -1.08
N ILE A 35 1.17 10.13 -1.52
CA ILE A 35 0.47 11.34 -1.10
C ILE A 35 0.05 12.15 -2.33
N ALA A 36 -1.07 12.86 -2.21
CA ALA A 36 -1.47 13.89 -3.14
C ALA A 36 -1.85 15.16 -2.37
N LEU A 37 -1.54 16.30 -2.97
CA LEU A 37 -1.91 17.61 -2.45
C LEU A 37 -3.04 18.15 -3.31
N GLY A 38 -4.03 18.76 -2.67
CA GLY A 38 -5.05 19.49 -3.40
C GLY A 38 -5.45 20.78 -2.73
N GLU A 39 -5.99 21.67 -3.53
CA GLU A 39 -6.38 23.03 -3.19
C GLU A 39 -7.88 23.08 -2.91
N HIS A 40 -8.33 23.94 -1.99
CA HIS A 40 -9.75 24.08 -1.63
C HIS A 40 -10.42 25.28 -2.33
N ASP A 41 -9.62 26.16 -2.90
CA ASP A 41 -9.99 27.34 -3.65
C ASP A 41 -8.89 27.57 -4.71
N GLY A 42 -9.23 28.01 -5.92
CA GLY A 42 -8.29 28.09 -7.06
C GLY A 42 -7.19 29.17 -6.94
N ASN A 43 -6.62 29.34 -5.75
CA ASN A 43 -5.59 30.31 -5.37
C ASN A 43 -4.18 29.68 -5.22
N GLY A 44 -4.01 28.37 -5.45
CA GLY A 44 -2.67 27.77 -5.55
C GLY A 44 -2.09 27.21 -4.25
N GLU A 45 -2.81 27.29 -3.11
CA GLU A 45 -2.34 26.73 -1.84
C GLU A 45 -3.03 25.39 -1.53
N ALA A 46 -2.24 24.35 -1.26
CA ALA A 46 -2.77 23.06 -0.87
C ALA A 46 -3.43 23.17 0.51
N HIS A 47 -4.73 22.89 0.57
CA HIS A 47 -5.55 22.96 1.79
C HIS A 47 -5.82 21.59 2.39
N TRP A 48 -5.71 20.53 1.58
CA TRP A 48 -5.82 19.15 2.05
C TRP A 48 -4.70 18.28 1.49
N LEU A 49 -4.37 17.23 2.25
CA LEU A 49 -3.44 16.20 1.83
C LEU A 49 -4.17 14.85 1.88
N ALA A 50 -4.17 14.15 0.75
CA ALA A 50 -4.61 12.76 0.69
C ALA A 50 -3.40 11.84 0.82
N TYR A 51 -3.56 10.72 1.52
CA TYR A 51 -2.52 9.70 1.62
C TYR A 51 -3.08 8.30 1.55
N GLY A 52 -2.28 7.42 0.96
CA GLY A 52 -2.54 6.00 0.80
C GLY A 52 -1.43 5.16 1.42
N THR A 53 -1.81 4.14 2.18
CA THR A 53 -0.86 3.36 2.99
C THR A 53 -0.76 1.91 2.55
N VAL A 54 0.27 1.24 3.07
CA VAL A 54 0.49 -0.19 2.84
C VAL A 54 -0.58 -1.08 3.47
N ASP A 55 -1.31 -0.60 4.48
CA ASP A 55 -2.44 -1.33 5.08
C ASP A 55 -3.80 -0.86 4.53
N GLY A 56 -3.79 -0.03 3.50
CA GLY A 56 -4.97 0.43 2.78
C GLY A 56 -5.76 1.54 3.44
N ILE A 57 -5.19 2.22 4.44
CA ILE A 57 -5.71 3.50 4.89
C ILE A 57 -5.65 4.46 3.71
N THR A 58 -6.81 5.05 3.41
CA THR A 58 -6.96 6.12 2.43
C THR A 58 -7.65 7.27 3.12
N ARG A 59 -6.91 8.32 3.44
CA ARG A 59 -7.43 9.43 4.24
C ARG A 59 -7.07 10.77 3.63
N ILE A 60 -7.91 11.73 3.93
CA ILE A 60 -7.72 13.13 3.58
C ILE A 60 -7.68 13.92 4.88
N ILE A 61 -6.64 14.73 5.02
CA ILE A 61 -6.42 15.57 6.20
C ILE A 61 -6.38 17.03 5.82
N ASP A 62 -6.74 17.90 6.76
CA ASP A 62 -6.42 19.32 6.69
C ASP A 62 -4.91 19.49 6.96
N ILE A 63 -4.23 20.24 6.12
CA ILE A 63 -2.77 20.40 6.23
C ILE A 63 -2.37 21.24 7.45
N ASN A 64 -3.21 22.18 7.88
CA ASN A 64 -2.91 23.13 8.94
C ASN A 64 -3.19 22.53 10.32
N SER A 65 -4.37 21.95 10.52
CA SER A 65 -4.73 21.32 11.79
C SER A 65 -4.16 19.90 11.92
N ALA A 66 -3.97 19.20 10.79
CA ALA A 66 -3.72 17.75 10.70
C ALA A 66 -4.92 16.88 11.11
N ASP A 67 -6.12 17.46 11.16
CA ASP A 67 -7.34 16.69 11.42
C ASP A 67 -7.72 15.84 10.21
N VAL A 68 -8.24 14.65 10.46
CA VAL A 68 -8.82 13.80 9.41
C VAL A 68 -10.15 14.40 8.97
N LEU A 69 -10.19 14.89 7.73
CA LEU A 69 -11.39 15.42 7.09
C LEU A 69 -12.28 14.28 6.57
N HIS A 70 -11.66 13.30 5.90
CA HIS A 70 -12.35 12.17 5.30
C HIS A 70 -11.55 10.87 5.44
N ASP A 71 -12.26 9.77 5.67
CA ASP A 71 -11.69 8.42 5.77
C ASP A 71 -12.37 7.50 4.75
N PHE A 72 -11.61 7.12 3.72
CA PHE A 72 -11.98 6.16 2.68
C PHE A 72 -11.18 4.85 2.83
N THR A 73 -10.83 4.49 4.06
CA THR A 73 -10.25 3.18 4.36
C THR A 73 -11.31 2.11 4.13
N LEU A 74 -11.37 1.59 2.90
CA LEU A 74 -12.26 0.52 2.46
C LEU A 74 -11.75 -0.84 2.97
N ASP A 75 -11.71 -1.86 2.10
CA ASP A 75 -11.25 -3.23 2.37
C ASP A 75 -9.77 -3.35 2.82
N ARG A 76 -9.12 -2.24 3.16
CA ARG A 76 -7.74 -2.15 3.64
C ARG A 76 -6.76 -2.83 2.68
N ARG A 77 -6.96 -2.59 1.39
CA ARG A 77 -6.06 -3.04 0.31
C ARG A 77 -4.94 -2.03 0.14
N PRO A 78 -3.68 -2.45 -0.06
CA PRO A 78 -2.56 -1.50 -0.15
C PRO A 78 -2.80 -0.48 -1.25
N ILE A 79 -2.74 0.81 -0.92
CA ILE A 79 -2.83 1.88 -1.91
C ILE A 79 -1.44 2.17 -2.42
N LEU A 80 -1.24 2.07 -3.72
CA LEU A 80 0.08 2.09 -4.35
C LEU A 80 0.27 3.26 -5.29
N SER A 81 -0.82 3.85 -5.75
CA SER A 81 -0.80 5.02 -6.62
C SER A 81 -1.97 5.94 -6.33
N MET A 82 -1.77 7.22 -6.63
CA MET A 82 -2.77 8.26 -6.46
C MET A 82 -2.54 9.34 -7.50
N ALA A 83 -3.60 9.86 -8.09
CA ALA A 83 -3.56 10.97 -9.03
C ALA A 83 -4.67 11.96 -8.69
N PHE A 84 -4.36 13.25 -8.71
CA PHE A 84 -5.34 14.32 -8.51
C PHE A 84 -5.48 15.13 -9.80
N ASP A 85 -6.71 15.31 -10.24
CA ASP A 85 -7.09 16.22 -11.31
C ASP A 85 -7.86 17.42 -10.70
N PRO A 86 -7.20 18.58 -10.55
CA PRO A 86 -7.84 19.77 -9.99
C PRO A 86 -8.89 20.37 -10.92
N SER A 87 -8.78 20.16 -12.24
CA SER A 87 -9.70 20.77 -13.22
C SER A 87 -11.09 20.13 -13.17
N ALA A 88 -11.13 18.81 -12.96
CA ALA A 88 -12.37 18.06 -12.80
C ALA A 88 -12.77 17.86 -11.32
N GLY A 89 -11.93 18.26 -10.36
CA GLY A 89 -12.17 18.03 -8.94
C GLY A 89 -12.22 16.54 -8.60
N ARG A 90 -11.26 15.76 -9.11
CA ARG A 90 -11.22 14.30 -8.95
C ARG A 90 -9.91 13.81 -8.37
N LEU A 91 -9.99 12.91 -7.40
CA LEU A 91 -8.87 12.14 -6.90
C LEU A 91 -9.08 10.69 -7.29
N ALA A 92 -8.05 10.00 -7.77
CA ALA A 92 -8.10 8.57 -8.03
C ALA A 92 -7.02 7.85 -7.23
N THR A 93 -7.33 6.66 -6.72
CA THR A 93 -6.38 5.76 -6.05
C THR A 93 -6.32 4.43 -6.77
N GLY A 94 -5.12 3.86 -6.87
CA GLY A 94 -4.90 2.52 -7.42
C GLY A 94 -4.39 1.57 -6.34
N ASP A 95 -5.01 0.39 -6.24
CA ASP A 95 -4.70 -0.58 -5.18
C ASP A 95 -3.82 -1.76 -5.63
N GLY A 96 -3.36 -2.54 -4.64
CA GLY A 96 -2.56 -3.75 -4.85
C GLY A 96 -3.28 -4.90 -5.59
N HIS A 97 -4.59 -4.84 -5.72
CA HIS A 97 -5.44 -5.88 -6.34
C HIS A 97 -5.90 -5.53 -7.75
N GLY A 98 -5.56 -4.34 -8.25
CA GLY A 98 -5.87 -3.90 -9.60
C GLY A 98 -7.14 -3.03 -9.69
N TYR A 99 -7.64 -2.52 -8.57
CA TYR A 99 -8.79 -1.61 -8.54
C TYR A 99 -8.34 -0.17 -8.63
N ILE A 100 -9.21 0.65 -9.22
CA ILE A 100 -9.14 2.10 -9.18
C ILE A 100 -10.42 2.60 -8.53
N THR A 101 -10.27 3.43 -7.50
CA THR A 101 -11.38 4.17 -6.89
C THR A 101 -11.21 5.65 -7.23
N VAL A 102 -12.28 6.29 -7.70
CA VAL A 102 -12.32 7.72 -8.06
C VAL A 102 -13.25 8.43 -7.10
N PHE A 103 -12.77 9.53 -6.52
CA PHE A 103 -13.45 10.37 -5.57
C PHE A 103 -13.70 11.76 -6.18
N ASN A 104 -14.89 12.30 -5.92
CA ASN A 104 -15.15 13.72 -6.10
C ASN A 104 -14.51 14.48 -4.94
N THR A 105 -13.67 15.49 -5.19
CA THR A 105 -12.98 16.24 -4.13
C THR A 105 -13.77 17.45 -3.62
N GLN A 106 -14.92 17.75 -4.21
CA GLN A 106 -15.83 18.80 -3.74
C GLN A 106 -16.85 18.25 -2.75
N SER A 107 -17.46 17.09 -3.07
CA SER A 107 -18.43 16.40 -2.22
C SER A 107 -17.83 15.31 -1.35
N TRP A 108 -16.58 14.89 -1.62
CA TRP A 108 -15.93 13.77 -0.95
C TRP A 108 -16.79 12.50 -0.96
N THR A 109 -17.19 12.11 -2.18
CA THR A 109 -17.95 10.88 -2.44
C THR A 109 -17.23 10.01 -3.46
N ILE A 110 -17.35 8.70 -3.35
CA ILE A 110 -16.85 7.76 -4.36
C ILE A 110 -17.73 7.90 -5.62
N GLU A 111 -17.16 8.42 -6.70
CA GLU A 111 -17.81 8.49 -8.00
C GLU A 111 -17.77 7.12 -8.70
N ARG A 112 -16.64 6.41 -8.57
CA ARG A 112 -16.40 5.14 -9.26
C ARG A 112 -15.51 4.24 -8.41
N ASP A 113 -15.75 2.94 -8.49
CA ASP A 113 -14.86 1.91 -7.97
C ASP A 113 -14.93 0.71 -8.91
N PHE A 114 -13.82 0.37 -9.56
CA PHE A 114 -13.81 -0.64 -10.61
C PHE A 114 -12.47 -1.35 -10.72
N ARG A 115 -12.51 -2.55 -11.29
CA ARG A 115 -11.33 -3.35 -11.55
C ARG A 115 -10.67 -2.91 -12.86
N ALA A 116 -9.57 -2.19 -12.73
CA ALA A 116 -8.88 -1.59 -13.85
C ALA A 116 -7.88 -2.50 -14.55
N ALA A 117 -7.36 -3.52 -13.86
CA ALA A 117 -6.40 -4.49 -14.40
C ALA A 117 -6.80 -5.93 -14.09
N LEU A 118 -6.50 -6.86 -15.03
CA LEU A 118 -6.73 -8.29 -14.84
C LEU A 118 -5.91 -8.88 -13.70
N LYS A 119 -4.75 -8.29 -13.42
CA LYS A 119 -3.90 -8.59 -12.26
C LYS A 119 -3.43 -7.27 -11.68
N GLY A 120 -3.68 -7.04 -10.39
CA GLY A 120 -2.98 -5.99 -9.66
C GLY A 120 -1.48 -6.29 -9.59
N PRO A 121 -0.67 -5.33 -9.12
CA PRO A 121 -1.03 -4.01 -8.58
C PRO A 121 -1.18 -2.88 -9.62
N ILE A 122 -1.84 -1.78 -9.24
CA ILE A 122 -1.77 -0.49 -9.95
C ILE A 122 -0.66 0.37 -9.33
N TRP A 123 0.53 0.35 -9.92
CA TRP A 123 1.70 1.09 -9.43
C TRP A 123 1.77 2.53 -9.89
N ALA A 124 1.18 2.85 -11.04
CA ALA A 124 1.19 4.18 -11.60
C ALA A 124 -0.21 4.55 -12.04
N LEU A 125 -0.61 5.78 -11.73
CA LEU A 125 -1.90 6.33 -12.06
C LEU A 125 -1.72 7.78 -12.52
N ALA A 126 -2.40 8.16 -13.59
CA ALA A 126 -2.44 9.54 -14.07
C ALA A 126 -3.77 9.83 -14.75
N PHE A 127 -4.28 11.04 -14.60
CA PHE A 127 -5.33 11.54 -15.48
C PHE A 127 -4.70 11.98 -16.82
N SER A 128 -5.43 11.82 -17.91
CA SER A 128 -5.09 12.45 -19.19
C SER A 128 -5.15 13.97 -19.05
N GLY A 129 -4.43 14.71 -19.90
CA GLY A 129 -4.35 16.17 -19.80
C GLY A 129 -5.69 16.91 -19.98
N ASP A 130 -6.70 16.22 -20.52
CA ASP A 130 -8.08 16.67 -20.66
C ASP A 130 -9.03 16.14 -19.57
N GLY A 131 -8.52 15.36 -18.59
CA GLY A 131 -9.30 14.76 -17.50
C GLY A 131 -10.27 13.66 -17.94
N ALA A 132 -10.33 13.33 -19.24
CA ALA A 132 -11.33 12.42 -19.78
C ALA A 132 -11.03 10.94 -19.50
N SER A 133 -9.76 10.60 -19.25
CA SER A 133 -9.31 9.22 -19.05
C SER A 133 -8.36 9.08 -17.87
N ILE A 134 -8.35 7.90 -17.26
CA ILE A 134 -7.32 7.47 -16.32
C ILE A 134 -6.40 6.47 -17.01
N LEU A 135 -5.10 6.74 -16.93
CA LEU A 135 -4.03 5.83 -17.36
C LEU A 135 -3.53 5.06 -16.14
N ALA A 136 -3.47 3.74 -16.26
CA ALA A 136 -3.08 2.85 -15.17
C ALA A 136 -1.99 1.87 -15.63
N GLY A 137 -0.87 1.89 -14.90
CA GLY A 137 0.27 1.00 -15.10
C GLY A 137 0.40 0.00 -13.95
N GLY A 138 0.69 -1.25 -14.28
CA GLY A 138 0.79 -2.33 -13.31
C GLY A 138 1.85 -3.37 -13.67
N ILE A 139 1.63 -4.61 -13.26
CA ILE A 139 2.55 -5.74 -13.48
C ILE A 139 2.58 -6.25 -14.93
N GLU A 140 1.58 -5.91 -15.71
CA GLU A 140 1.44 -6.38 -17.09
C GLU A 140 2.21 -5.47 -18.05
N ASN A 141 2.62 -6.01 -19.21
CA ASN A 141 3.34 -5.25 -20.24
C ASN A 141 2.40 -4.35 -21.06
N ILE A 142 1.34 -3.85 -20.44
CA ILE A 142 0.33 -2.97 -21.04
C ILE A 142 0.00 -1.83 -20.08
N VAL A 143 -0.40 -0.69 -20.64
CA VAL A 143 -1.02 0.40 -19.90
C VAL A 143 -2.51 0.35 -20.19
N TYR A 144 -3.32 0.35 -19.13
CA TYR A 144 -4.76 0.45 -19.25
C TYR A 144 -5.16 1.92 -19.38
N ALA A 145 -6.11 2.22 -20.25
CA ALA A 145 -6.72 3.53 -20.38
C ALA A 145 -8.23 3.40 -20.19
N TRP A 146 -8.77 4.10 -19.19
CA TRP A 146 -10.16 4.02 -18.78
C TRP A 146 -10.86 5.36 -19.00
N PRO A 147 -11.85 5.46 -19.91
CA PRO A 147 -12.60 6.69 -20.13
C PRO A 147 -13.60 6.92 -18.99
N ILE A 148 -13.55 8.07 -18.32
CA ILE A 148 -14.26 8.30 -17.04
C ILE A 148 -15.78 8.49 -17.23
N GLU A 149 -16.20 9.16 -18.30
CA GLU A 149 -17.61 9.46 -18.55
C GLU A 149 -18.40 8.22 -19.00
N ASN A 150 -17.74 7.29 -19.71
CA ASN A 150 -18.37 6.11 -20.32
C ASN A 150 -18.02 4.79 -19.60
N LEU A 151 -17.56 4.84 -18.34
CA LEU A 151 -17.29 3.62 -17.55
C LEU A 151 -18.50 2.69 -17.44
N ALA A 152 -19.73 3.22 -17.54
CA ALA A 152 -20.95 2.42 -17.49
C ALA A 152 -21.28 1.69 -18.82
N GLU A 153 -20.65 2.07 -19.94
CA GLU A 153 -20.92 1.47 -21.25
C GLU A 153 -19.98 0.29 -21.58
N TYR A 154 -18.88 0.15 -20.82
CA TYR A 154 -18.00 -1.00 -20.90
C TYR A 154 -18.26 -1.91 -19.71
N GLU A 155 -18.84 -3.09 -19.95
CA GLU A 155 -18.86 -4.12 -18.91
C GLU A 155 -17.43 -4.41 -18.44
N PRO A 156 -17.18 -4.54 -17.13
CA PRO A 156 -15.88 -4.98 -16.66
C PRO A 156 -15.53 -6.30 -17.34
N MET A 157 -14.38 -6.35 -18.02
CA MET A 157 -13.86 -7.57 -18.66
C MET A 157 -13.55 -8.72 -17.67
N ALA A 158 -13.97 -8.60 -16.41
CA ALA A 158 -13.94 -9.65 -15.41
C ALA A 158 -15.24 -9.61 -14.59
N THR A 159 -16.22 -10.40 -14.98
CA THR A 159 -17.44 -10.72 -14.19
C THR A 159 -17.17 -11.79 -13.11
N SER A 160 -15.93 -12.24 -12.94
CA SER A 160 -15.60 -13.21 -11.91
C SER A 160 -15.30 -12.53 -10.59
N THR A 161 -16.13 -12.81 -9.58
CA THR A 161 -15.76 -12.67 -8.17
C THR A 161 -14.42 -13.40 -7.95
N PRO A 162 -13.37 -12.74 -7.44
CA PRO A 162 -12.07 -13.39 -7.26
C PRO A 162 -12.19 -14.59 -6.31
N SER A 163 -11.72 -15.78 -6.71
CA SER A 163 -11.71 -16.97 -5.83
C SER A 163 -10.69 -16.88 -4.68
N PHE A 164 -10.05 -15.73 -4.51
CA PHE A 164 -8.97 -15.47 -3.54
C PHE A 164 -9.28 -14.33 -2.56
N LEU A 165 -10.47 -13.73 -2.61
CA LEU A 165 -10.98 -12.86 -1.55
C LEU A 165 -11.95 -13.68 -0.71
N ARG A 166 -11.44 -14.33 0.34
CA ARG A 166 -12.30 -14.61 1.50
C ARG A 166 -12.70 -13.27 2.10
N ALA A 167 -13.94 -13.13 2.56
CA ALA A 167 -14.37 -11.88 3.14
C ALA A 167 -13.53 -11.58 4.40
N PRO A 168 -13.16 -10.32 4.71
CA PRO A 168 -12.36 -10.00 5.90
C PRO A 168 -12.93 -10.53 7.22
N GLU A 169 -14.25 -10.72 7.28
CA GLU A 169 -15.00 -11.35 8.35
C GLU A 169 -14.76 -12.87 8.47
N ASP A 170 -14.38 -13.53 7.38
CA ASP A 170 -14.04 -14.96 7.34
C ASP A 170 -12.55 -15.22 7.64
N MET A 171 -11.76 -14.16 7.76
CA MET A 171 -10.32 -14.22 8.01
C MET A 171 -10.01 -13.96 9.49
N SER A 172 -9.09 -14.74 10.05
CA SER A 172 -8.49 -14.40 11.34
C SER A 172 -7.73 -13.07 11.23
N ASN A 173 -7.50 -12.40 12.36
CA ASN A 173 -6.74 -11.15 12.34
C ASN A 173 -5.35 -11.34 11.71
N GLY A 174 -4.63 -12.41 12.06
CA GLY A 174 -3.33 -12.74 11.48
C GLY A 174 -3.35 -12.99 9.98
N GLU A 175 -4.38 -13.68 9.49
CA GLU A 175 -4.59 -13.88 8.04
C GLU A 175 -4.79 -12.53 7.34
N ARG A 176 -5.56 -11.61 7.93
CA ARG A 176 -5.73 -10.25 7.39
C ARG A 176 -4.42 -9.48 7.38
N GLN A 177 -3.60 -9.57 8.42
CA GLN A 177 -2.29 -8.92 8.44
C GLN A 177 -1.41 -9.43 7.28
N PHE A 178 -1.38 -10.76 7.05
CA PHE A 178 -0.66 -11.35 5.92
C PHE A 178 -1.22 -10.90 4.57
N ALA A 179 -2.55 -10.99 4.39
CA ALA A 179 -3.23 -10.63 3.16
C ALA A 179 -2.91 -9.19 2.73
N ARG A 180 -2.86 -8.27 3.69
CA ARG A 180 -2.63 -6.84 3.42
C ARG A 180 -1.16 -6.51 3.19
N LYS A 181 -0.28 -7.02 4.05
CA LYS A 181 1.12 -6.56 4.11
C LYS A 181 2.05 -7.43 3.29
N CYS A 182 1.80 -8.74 3.30
CA CYS A 182 2.76 -9.72 2.81
C CYS A 182 2.34 -10.35 1.48
N SER A 183 1.04 -10.52 1.22
CA SER A 183 0.55 -11.36 0.11
C SER A 183 0.93 -10.87 -1.30
N ILE A 184 1.18 -9.56 -1.46
CA ILE A 184 1.66 -8.98 -2.73
C ILE A 184 3.05 -9.53 -3.04
N CYS A 185 3.93 -9.54 -2.04
CA CYS A 185 5.33 -9.90 -2.19
C CYS A 185 5.63 -11.36 -1.88
N HIS A 186 4.82 -12.05 -1.09
CA HIS A 186 5.13 -13.36 -0.56
C HIS A 186 4.05 -14.39 -0.87
N SER A 187 4.47 -15.64 -1.08
CA SER A 187 3.60 -16.81 -1.13
C SER A 187 3.71 -17.59 0.18
N LEU A 188 2.62 -18.21 0.62
CA LEU A 188 2.63 -19.15 1.75
C LEU A 188 3.05 -20.57 1.34
N THR A 189 3.02 -20.88 0.04
CA THR A 189 3.36 -22.20 -0.52
C THR A 189 4.72 -22.18 -1.23
N GLY A 190 5.32 -23.36 -1.46
CA GLY A 190 6.72 -23.55 -1.89
C GLY A 190 7.18 -22.90 -3.22
N GLY A 191 6.33 -22.13 -3.90
CA GLY A 191 6.68 -21.38 -5.10
C GLY A 191 6.79 -19.86 -4.86
N SER A 192 7.90 -19.26 -5.30
CA SER A 192 8.09 -17.80 -5.33
C SER A 192 7.93 -17.20 -6.75
N ALA A 193 7.57 -18.01 -7.74
CA ALA A 193 7.55 -17.59 -9.13
C ALA A 193 6.61 -16.39 -9.32
N ARG A 194 7.17 -15.26 -9.77
CA ARG A 194 6.49 -13.96 -10.01
C ARG A 194 6.13 -13.14 -8.76
N LYS A 195 6.63 -13.49 -7.58
CA LYS A 195 6.48 -12.70 -6.35
C LYS A 195 7.76 -11.92 -6.06
N ALA A 196 7.61 -10.71 -5.52
CA ALA A 196 8.73 -9.80 -5.26
C ALA A 196 9.61 -10.23 -4.08
N GLY A 197 9.09 -11.08 -3.19
CA GLY A 197 9.72 -11.66 -2.01
C GLY A 197 9.81 -13.19 -2.09
N PRO A 198 10.64 -13.83 -1.25
CA PRO A 198 10.75 -15.29 -1.19
C PRO A 198 9.46 -15.94 -0.65
N SER A 199 9.22 -17.19 -1.02
CA SER A 199 8.19 -18.01 -0.38
C SER A 199 8.42 -18.12 1.13
N LEU A 200 7.33 -18.00 1.88
CA LEU A 200 7.29 -18.22 3.32
C LEU A 200 7.05 -19.70 3.67
N HIS A 201 6.86 -20.60 2.71
CA HIS A 201 6.73 -22.03 3.01
C HIS A 201 7.95 -22.53 3.78
N GLN A 202 7.69 -23.26 4.86
CA GLN A 202 8.66 -23.71 5.85
C GLN A 202 9.52 -22.54 6.39
N LEU A 203 8.86 -21.45 6.78
CA LEU A 203 9.53 -20.26 7.31
C LEU A 203 10.21 -20.59 8.64
N PHE A 204 9.49 -21.18 9.59
CA PHE A 204 9.95 -21.37 10.95
C PHE A 204 11.06 -22.44 11.02
N GLY A 205 12.19 -22.08 11.65
CA GLY A 205 13.43 -22.85 11.69
C GLY A 205 14.38 -22.58 10.53
N ARG A 206 13.94 -21.87 9.47
CA ARG A 206 14.79 -21.56 8.32
C ARG A 206 15.71 -20.39 8.62
N LYS A 207 17.00 -20.53 8.31
CA LYS A 207 17.95 -19.42 8.36
C LYS A 207 17.58 -18.37 7.28
N ALA A 208 17.69 -17.09 7.62
CA ALA A 208 17.51 -16.02 6.64
C ALA A 208 18.46 -16.16 5.45
N GLY A 209 17.99 -15.82 4.25
CA GLY A 209 18.82 -15.82 3.04
C GLY A 209 19.16 -17.18 2.44
N THR A 210 18.53 -18.28 2.88
CA THR A 210 18.91 -19.64 2.44
C THR A 210 17.93 -20.35 1.53
N LEU A 211 16.78 -19.74 1.17
CA LEU A 211 15.82 -20.38 0.26
C LEU A 211 16.44 -20.55 -1.14
N PRO A 212 16.54 -21.80 -1.66
CA PRO A 212 17.08 -22.03 -2.99
C PRO A 212 16.27 -21.33 -4.09
N GLY A 213 16.96 -20.80 -5.10
CA GLY A 213 16.33 -20.18 -6.26
C GLY A 213 15.78 -18.77 -6.04
N TYR A 214 16.09 -18.13 -4.90
CA TYR A 214 15.75 -16.73 -4.64
C TYR A 214 17.02 -15.87 -4.47
N ASN A 215 17.05 -14.70 -5.11
CA ASN A 215 18.19 -13.78 -5.07
C ASN A 215 18.07 -12.82 -3.87
N TYR A 216 18.76 -13.15 -2.79
CA TYR A 216 18.80 -12.34 -1.57
C TYR A 216 19.79 -11.17 -1.67
N SER A 217 19.66 -10.20 -0.75
CA SER A 217 20.71 -9.21 -0.52
C SER A 217 21.87 -9.82 0.28
N ASP A 218 23.06 -9.25 0.14
CA ASP A 218 24.27 -9.73 0.84
C ASP A 218 24.08 -9.77 2.37
N THR A 219 23.34 -8.81 2.93
CA THR A 219 23.02 -8.78 4.37
C THR A 219 22.24 -10.02 4.79
N LEU A 220 21.24 -10.44 3.99
CA LEU A 220 20.40 -11.59 4.33
C LEU A 220 21.15 -12.91 4.14
N VAL A 221 22.00 -13.02 3.11
CA VAL A 221 22.86 -14.20 2.89
C VAL A 221 23.80 -14.44 4.07
N ASN A 222 24.36 -13.35 4.61
CA ASN A 222 25.32 -13.41 5.72
C ASN A 222 24.67 -13.32 7.11
N SER A 223 23.35 -13.16 7.18
CA SER A 223 22.61 -13.01 8.43
C SER A 223 22.71 -14.25 9.31
N LYS A 224 22.68 -14.05 10.63
CA LYS A 224 22.58 -15.12 11.63
C LYS A 224 21.13 -15.36 12.07
N VAL A 225 20.18 -14.60 11.56
CA VAL A 225 18.76 -14.73 11.90
C VAL A 225 18.25 -16.10 11.47
N VAL A 226 17.63 -16.79 12.42
CA VAL A 226 16.83 -17.99 12.19
C VAL A 226 15.39 -17.61 12.45
N TRP A 227 14.53 -17.77 11.46
CA TRP A 227 13.13 -17.38 11.58
C TRP A 227 12.43 -18.26 12.61
N ASN A 228 12.03 -17.65 13.70
CA ASN A 228 11.16 -18.18 14.75
C ASN A 228 10.17 -17.09 15.16
N GLU A 229 9.26 -17.42 16.07
CA GLU A 229 8.21 -16.53 16.57
C GLU A 229 8.78 -15.18 17.04
N THR A 230 9.86 -15.21 17.83
CA THR A 230 10.52 -14.02 18.35
C THR A 230 11.13 -13.16 17.24
N THR A 231 11.86 -13.77 16.30
CA THR A 231 12.53 -13.01 15.23
C THR A 231 11.55 -12.43 14.21
N VAL A 232 10.41 -13.10 13.98
CA VAL A 232 9.35 -12.59 13.11
C VAL A 232 8.62 -11.44 13.81
N ASP A 233 8.30 -11.55 15.11
CA ASP A 233 7.74 -10.44 15.89
C ASP A 233 8.66 -9.22 15.88
N LEU A 234 9.95 -9.41 16.20
CA LEU A 234 10.95 -8.33 16.21
C LEU A 234 11.11 -7.67 14.84
N LEU A 235 11.09 -8.45 13.75
CA LEU A 235 11.15 -7.90 12.39
C LEU A 235 10.05 -6.86 12.14
N PHE A 236 8.83 -7.08 12.65
CA PHE A 236 7.69 -6.17 12.45
C PHE A 236 7.54 -5.14 13.56
N ALA A 237 8.08 -5.40 14.76
CA ALA A 237 8.14 -4.42 15.84
C ALA A 237 9.15 -3.31 15.53
N GLU A 238 10.36 -3.69 15.10
CA GLU A 238 11.47 -2.78 14.79
C GLU A 238 11.46 -2.35 13.31
N GLY A 239 10.85 -3.15 12.43
CA GLY A 239 10.87 -2.91 10.99
C GLY A 239 12.12 -3.52 10.31
N PRO A 240 12.00 -4.00 9.05
CA PRO A 240 13.10 -4.65 8.34
C PRO A 240 14.40 -3.84 8.24
N ASP A 241 14.31 -2.52 8.11
CA ASP A 241 15.47 -1.64 7.93
C ASP A 241 16.30 -1.49 9.21
N GLU A 242 15.67 -1.62 10.38
CA GLU A 242 16.35 -1.58 11.68
C GLU A 242 16.78 -2.99 12.12
N TYR A 243 15.90 -3.98 11.96
CA TYR A 243 16.17 -5.33 12.41
C TYR A 243 17.21 -6.06 11.54
N ILE A 244 17.18 -5.81 10.22
CA ILE A 244 18.15 -6.37 9.26
C ILE A 244 18.57 -5.28 8.26
N PRO A 245 19.46 -4.34 8.67
CA PRO A 245 19.87 -3.23 7.82
C PRO A 245 20.45 -3.69 6.48
N GLY A 246 19.97 -3.07 5.39
CA GLY A 246 20.35 -3.42 4.01
C GLY A 246 19.56 -4.60 3.41
N SER A 247 18.46 -5.03 4.04
CA SER A 247 17.51 -5.94 3.42
C SER A 247 16.71 -5.21 2.32
N LYS A 248 16.14 -5.96 1.36
CA LYS A 248 15.32 -5.41 0.27
C LYS A 248 13.82 -5.44 0.58
N MET A 249 13.44 -5.85 1.79
CA MET A 249 12.03 -5.95 2.18
C MET A 249 11.54 -4.53 2.51
N PRO A 250 10.53 -3.99 1.79
CA PRO A 250 10.03 -2.65 2.06
C PRO A 250 9.48 -2.57 3.48
N MET A 251 9.76 -1.45 4.17
CA MET A 251 9.44 -1.31 5.59
C MET A 251 7.93 -1.33 5.85
N GLN A 252 7.53 -2.25 6.74
CA GLN A 252 6.16 -2.44 7.20
C GLN A 252 6.18 -2.72 8.70
N ARG A 253 6.24 -1.67 9.54
CA ARG A 253 6.05 -1.86 10.99
C ARG A 253 4.59 -2.25 11.29
N ILE A 254 4.41 -3.05 12.33
CA ILE A 254 3.09 -3.38 12.89
C ILE A 254 3.15 -2.99 14.36
N THR A 255 2.63 -1.81 14.70
CA THR A 255 2.76 -1.23 16.04
C THR A 255 1.96 -1.99 17.10
N GLY A 256 0.79 -2.52 16.72
CA GLY A 256 -0.06 -3.34 17.59
C GLY A 256 0.60 -4.66 17.97
N PRO A 257 0.87 -4.93 19.27
CA PRO A 257 1.49 -6.18 19.69
C PRO A 257 0.58 -7.40 19.46
N GLU A 258 -0.74 -7.25 19.63
CA GLU A 258 -1.72 -8.29 19.33
C GLU A 258 -1.73 -8.62 17.83
N ASP A 259 -1.77 -7.60 16.96
CA ASP A 259 -1.70 -7.77 15.51
C ASP A 259 -0.44 -8.54 15.06
N ARG A 260 0.70 -8.30 15.72
CA ARG A 260 1.94 -9.04 15.45
C ARG A 260 1.86 -10.49 15.90
N GLN A 261 1.33 -10.73 17.11
CA GLN A 261 1.17 -12.09 17.63
C GLN A 261 0.24 -12.91 16.73
N ASP A 262 -0.90 -12.35 16.35
CA ASP A 262 -1.84 -13.01 15.45
C ASP A 262 -1.20 -13.32 14.08
N LEU A 263 -0.42 -12.38 13.53
CA LEU A 263 0.33 -12.62 12.29
C LEU A 263 1.33 -13.76 12.44
N VAL A 264 2.10 -13.79 13.54
CA VAL A 264 3.08 -14.85 13.81
C VAL A 264 2.39 -16.22 13.91
N GLU A 265 1.28 -16.30 14.65
CA GLU A 265 0.50 -17.53 14.78
C GLU A 265 -0.06 -18.00 13.44
N PHE A 266 -0.65 -17.10 12.66
CA PHE A 266 -1.16 -17.40 11.33
C PHE A 266 -0.05 -17.92 10.41
N LEU A 267 1.10 -17.22 10.35
CA LEU A 267 2.24 -17.65 9.53
C LEU A 267 2.74 -19.04 9.97
N LYS A 268 2.78 -19.32 11.27
CA LYS A 268 3.23 -20.61 11.78
C LYS A 268 2.33 -21.76 11.35
N GLU A 269 1.03 -21.54 11.28
CA GLU A 269 0.09 -22.54 10.76
C GLU A 269 0.16 -22.64 9.25
N ALA A 270 0.09 -21.51 8.55
CA ALA A 270 -0.10 -21.45 7.11
C ALA A 270 1.17 -21.75 6.29
N THR A 271 2.33 -21.82 6.94
CA THR A 271 3.62 -22.08 6.27
C THR A 271 4.25 -23.42 6.60
N LYS A 272 3.51 -24.36 7.21
CA LYS A 272 4.00 -25.72 7.46
C LYS A 272 4.30 -26.48 6.18
#